data_AF-A0A1I0YBV2-F1
#
_entry.id   AF-A0A1I0YBV2-F1
#
_cell.length_a   1.000
_cell.length_b   1.000
_cell.length_c   1.000
_cell.angle_alpha   90.00
_cell.angle_beta   90.00
_cell.angle_gamma   90.00
#
_symmetry.space_group_name_H-M   'P 1'
#
loop_
_entity.id
_entity.type
_entity.pdbx_description
1 polymer ?
#
loop_
_entity_poly.entity_id
_entity_poly.type
_entity_poly.pdbx_seq_one_letter_code
_entity_poly.pdbx_strand_id
1 'polypeptide(L)'
;MQIGEMCFENNWAAQRDGEIRRDWSKALSSTSVEDLASDIGWGFTDEDIKELAWLHKNLMHRKKIEQLLIECNFISIAFDLREGRYIEYF
;
A
#
# COMPACT_ATOMS: atom_id res chain seq x y z
N MET A 1 -8.97 -33.91 22.67
CA MET A 1 -8.76 -32.65 23.42
C MET A 1 -8.00 -31.72 22.48
N GLN A 2 -8.44 -30.46 22.39
CA GLN A 2 -8.26 -29.49 21.30
C GLN A 2 -6.89 -29.44 20.62
N ILE A 3 -6.91 -29.61 19.29
CA ILE A 3 -5.99 -28.99 18.34
C ILE A 3 -6.76 -27.78 17.79
N GLY A 4 -6.45 -26.55 18.23
CA GLY A 4 -7.28 -25.42 17.81
C GLY A 4 -6.84 -24.00 18.18
N GLU A 5 -5.62 -23.74 18.64
CA GLU A 5 -5.21 -22.40 19.07
C GLU A 5 -3.88 -21.90 18.47
N MET A 6 -3.59 -22.25 17.21
CA MET A 6 -2.56 -21.58 16.42
C MET A 6 -3.09 -21.38 15.01
N CYS A 7 -3.78 -20.26 14.74
CA CYS A 7 -4.02 -19.65 13.41
C CYS A 7 -5.15 -18.58 13.40
N PHE A 8 -5.57 -17.99 14.52
CA PHE A 8 -6.59 -16.92 14.47
C PHE A 8 -6.02 -15.54 14.11
N GLU A 9 -4.73 -15.29 14.39
CA GLU A 9 -4.09 -13.99 14.08
C GLU A 9 -3.73 -13.85 12.59
N ASN A 10 -3.48 -14.95 11.88
CA ASN A 10 -3.07 -14.92 10.47
C ASN A 10 -4.21 -14.59 9.50
N ASN A 11 -5.48 -14.75 9.91
CA ASN A 11 -6.62 -14.54 9.02
C ASN A 11 -7.03 -13.06 8.93
N TRP A 12 -6.79 -12.27 9.98
CA TRP A 12 -7.18 -10.86 10.02
C TRP A 12 -6.21 -9.98 9.22
N ALA A 13 -4.90 -10.22 9.34
CA ALA A 13 -3.89 -9.51 8.56
C ALA A 13 -4.07 -9.78 7.05
N ALA A 14 -4.28 -11.05 6.66
CA ALA A 14 -4.54 -11.42 5.27
C ALA A 14 -5.85 -10.83 4.73
N GLN A 15 -6.88 -10.66 5.56
CA GLN A 15 -8.12 -9.98 5.16
C GLN A 15 -7.89 -8.49 4.91
N ARG A 16 -7.23 -7.78 5.84
CA ARG A 16 -6.94 -6.35 5.69
C ARG A 16 -6.07 -6.06 4.47
N ASP A 17 -5.04 -6.88 4.27
CA ASP A 17 -4.16 -6.80 3.12
C ASP A 17 -4.94 -6.91 1.80
N GLY A 18 -5.82 -7.91 1.69
CA GLY A 18 -6.71 -8.07 0.54
C GLY A 18 -7.71 -6.93 0.35
N GLU A 19 -8.21 -6.33 1.44
CA GLU A 19 -9.09 -5.16 1.37
C GLU A 19 -8.36 -3.91 0.88
N ILE A 20 -7.11 -3.70 1.32
CA ILE A 20 -6.27 -2.58 0.90
C ILE A 20 -5.96 -2.68 -0.60
N ARG A 21 -5.43 -3.83 -1.04
CA ARG A 21 -5.07 -4.03 -2.46
C ARG A 21 -6.26 -4.06 -3.41
N ARG A 22 -7.49 -4.13 -2.89
CA ARG A 22 -8.72 -4.03 -3.69
C ARG A 22 -9.12 -2.58 -3.96
N ASP A 23 -8.78 -1.64 -3.08
CA ASP A 23 -9.16 -0.24 -3.19
C ASP A 23 -8.16 0.66 -2.43
N TRP A 24 -7.06 0.98 -3.11
CA TRP A 24 -6.01 1.82 -2.54
C TRP A 24 -6.52 3.21 -2.19
N SER A 25 -7.45 3.77 -2.96
CA SER A 25 -8.01 5.10 -2.70
C SER A 25 -8.76 5.14 -1.37
N LYS A 26 -9.60 4.14 -1.11
CA LYS A 26 -10.33 4.05 0.16
C LYS A 26 -9.36 3.82 1.32
N ALA A 27 -8.41 2.90 1.17
CA ALA A 27 -7.42 2.59 2.20
C ALA A 27 -6.59 3.83 2.61
N LEU A 28 -6.11 4.59 1.61
CA LEU A 28 -5.38 5.84 1.81
C LEU A 28 -6.24 6.94 2.44
N SER A 29 -7.57 6.89 2.31
CA SER A 29 -8.45 7.87 2.96
C SER A 29 -8.67 7.57 4.45
N SER A 30 -8.70 6.30 4.85
CA SER A 30 -9.19 5.87 6.16
C SER A 30 -8.10 5.50 7.18
N THR A 31 -6.91 5.13 6.72
CA THR A 31 -5.92 4.43 7.54
C THR A 31 -4.59 5.18 7.63
N SER A 32 -3.85 5.12 8.74
CA SER A 32 -2.53 5.76 8.82
C SER A 32 -1.51 5.10 7.87
N VAL A 33 -0.40 5.78 7.58
CA VAL A 33 0.62 5.22 6.67
C VAL A 33 1.32 4.03 7.32
N GLU A 34 1.60 4.14 8.62
CA GLU A 34 2.27 3.14 9.42
C GLU A 34 1.43 1.84 9.51
N ASP A 35 0.12 1.98 9.73
CA ASP A 35 -0.80 0.84 9.74
C ASP A 35 -0.91 0.20 8.35
N LEU A 36 -1.00 1.00 7.27
CA LEU A 36 -1.03 0.48 5.90
C LEU A 36 0.25 -0.29 5.56
N ALA A 37 1.41 0.26 5.90
CA ALA A 37 2.70 -0.40 5.67
C ALA A 37 2.78 -1.74 6.41
N SER A 38 2.33 -1.78 7.67
CA SER A 38 2.30 -3.03 8.44
C SER A 38 1.29 -4.03 7.87
N ASP A 39 0.10 -3.58 7.46
CA ASP A 39 -0.96 -4.46 6.95
C ASP A 39 -0.58 -5.15 5.64
N ILE A 40 0.15 -4.44 4.76
CA ILE A 40 0.62 -5.01 3.48
C ILE A 40 1.94 -5.77 3.59
N GLY A 41 2.55 -5.81 4.79
CA GLY A 41 3.83 -6.45 5.04
C GLY A 41 5.04 -5.70 4.46
N TRP A 42 4.97 -4.36 4.43
CA TRP A 42 6.03 -3.46 3.93
C TRP A 42 6.46 -3.73 2.48
N GLY A 43 5.58 -4.33 1.68
CA GLY A 43 5.86 -4.70 0.29
C GLY A 43 4.72 -4.34 -0.64
N PHE A 44 5.08 -4.07 -1.90
CA PHE A 44 4.15 -3.81 -3.00
C PHE A 44 4.32 -4.84 -4.10
N THR A 45 3.21 -5.15 -4.75
CA THR A 45 3.20 -5.78 -6.07
C THR A 45 3.35 -4.73 -7.17
N ASP A 46 3.68 -5.16 -8.39
CA ASP A 46 3.75 -4.25 -9.54
C ASP A 46 2.38 -3.59 -9.81
N GLU A 47 1.28 -4.33 -9.61
CA GLU A 47 -0.08 -3.82 -9.73
C GLU A 47 -0.38 -2.72 -8.71
N ASP A 48 0.06 -2.89 -7.45
CA ASP A 48 -0.09 -1.87 -6.41
C ASP A 48 0.63 -0.58 -6.82
N ILE A 49 1.87 -0.68 -7.32
CA ILE A 49 2.65 0.48 -7.77
C ILE A 49 1.95 1.19 -8.92
N LYS A 50 1.39 0.47 -9.89
CA LYS A 50 0.64 1.06 -11.01
C LYS A 50 -0.61 1.81 -10.53
N GLU A 51 -1.36 1.24 -9.60
CA GLU A 51 -2.55 1.90 -9.04
C GLU A 51 -2.18 3.14 -8.23
N LEU A 52 -1.17 3.04 -7.37
CA LEU A 52 -0.65 4.18 -6.60
C LEU A 52 -0.11 5.29 -7.52
N ALA A 53 0.60 4.94 -8.59
CA ALA A 53 1.07 5.90 -9.58
C ALA A 53 -0.11 6.59 -10.31
N TRP A 54 -1.16 5.83 -10.64
CA TRP A 54 -2.38 6.36 -11.24
C TRP A 54 -3.12 7.32 -10.29
N LEU A 55 -3.31 6.96 -9.01
CA LEU A 55 -3.92 7.83 -8.01
C LEU A 55 -3.11 9.12 -7.81
N HIS A 56 -1.78 8.99 -7.69
CA HIS A 56 -0.87 10.12 -7.54
C HIS A 56 -0.95 11.08 -8.73
N LYS A 57 -0.95 10.54 -9.96
CA LYS A 57 -1.10 11.31 -11.21
C LYS A 57 -2.43 12.07 -11.28
N ASN A 58 -3.50 11.50 -10.74
CA ASN A 58 -4.82 12.15 -10.62
C ASN A 58 -4.93 13.10 -9.41
N LEU A 59 -3.80 13.48 -8.80
CA LEU A 59 -3.69 14.39 -7.65
C LEU A 59 -4.35 13.87 -6.37
N MET A 60 -4.64 12.58 -6.29
CA MET A 60 -5.25 11.93 -5.13
C MET A 60 -4.18 11.43 -4.17
N HIS A 61 -4.34 11.75 -2.88
CA HIS A 61 -3.49 11.24 -1.79
C HIS A 61 -1.97 11.39 -1.96
N ARG A 62 -1.48 12.29 -2.84
CA ARG A 62 -0.07 12.38 -3.28
C ARG A 62 0.96 12.24 -2.16
N LYS A 63 0.92 13.14 -1.17
CA LYS A 63 1.85 13.15 -0.04
C LYS A 63 1.82 11.84 0.77
N LYS A 64 0.65 11.24 0.89
CA LYS A 64 0.45 10.01 1.65
C LYS A 64 0.99 8.80 0.89
N ILE A 65 0.83 8.78 -0.44
CA ILE A 65 1.44 7.79 -1.33
C ILE A 65 2.97 7.90 -1.27
N GLU A 66 3.51 9.12 -1.40
CA GLU A 66 4.96 9.37 -1.28
C GLU A 66 5.50 8.89 0.08
N GLN A 67 4.82 9.22 1.19
CA GLN A 67 5.22 8.80 2.53
C GLN A 67 5.16 7.27 2.70
N LEU A 68 4.10 6.63 2.21
CA LEU A 68 3.93 5.18 2.30
C LEU A 68 5.01 4.42 1.52
N LEU A 69 5.36 4.91 0.33
CA LEU A 69 6.46 4.34 -0.46
C LEU A 69 7.80 4.47 0.28
N ILE A 70 8.06 5.62 0.91
CA ILE A 70 9.28 5.83 1.71
C ILE A 70 9.30 4.88 2.92
N GLU A 71 8.19 4.74 3.64
CA GLU A 71 8.07 3.87 4.81
C GLU A 71 8.34 2.40 4.48
N CYS A 72 7.95 1.96 3.28
CA CYS A 72 8.20 0.62 2.77
C CYS A 72 9.55 0.47 2.03
N ASN A 73 10.43 1.47 2.07
CA ASN A 73 11.74 1.51 1.40
C ASN A 73 11.72 1.59 -0.15
N PHE A 74 10.59 1.97 -0.77
CA PHE A 74 10.46 2.25 -2.21
C PHE A 74 10.77 3.73 -2.52
N ILE A 75 11.88 4.24 -1.98
CA ILE A 75 12.24 5.67 -2.02
C ILE A 75 12.40 6.17 -3.46
N SER A 76 13.04 5.40 -4.34
CA SER A 76 13.21 5.78 -5.76
C SER A 76 11.87 6.02 -6.46
N ILE A 77 10.89 5.16 -6.22
CA ILE A 77 9.53 5.30 -6.78
C ILE A 77 8.87 6.56 -6.22
N ALA A 78 8.99 6.81 -4.91
CA ALA A 78 8.43 8.03 -4.30
C ALA A 78 8.99 9.30 -4.96
N PHE A 79 10.30 9.35 -5.25
CA PHE A 79 10.91 10.46 -5.98
C PHE A 79 10.42 10.57 -7.43
N ASP A 80 10.31 9.45 -8.14
CA ASP A 80 9.78 9.46 -9.52
C ASP A 80 8.37 10.03 -9.57
N LEU A 81 7.47 9.59 -8.69
CA LEU A 81 6.11 10.09 -8.62
C LEU A 81 6.08 11.58 -8.29
N ARG A 82 6.88 12.02 -7.31
CA ARG A 82 7.00 13.43 -6.92
C ARG A 82 7.49 14.32 -8.07
N GLU A 83 8.39 13.82 -8.90
CA GLU A 83 8.91 14.52 -10.08
C GLU A 83 8.03 14.33 -11.33
N GLY A 84 6.94 13.57 -11.22
CA GLY A 84 5.99 13.34 -12.30
C GLY A 84 6.46 12.36 -13.37
N ARG A 85 7.47 11.54 -13.07
CA ARG A 85 7.99 10.48 -13.95
C ARG A 85 7.13 9.22 -13.84
N TYR A 86 5.98 9.26 -14.49
CA TYR A 86 4.99 8.19 -14.44
C TYR A 86 5.22 7.07 -15.45
N ILE A 87 5.98 7.33 -16.53
CA ILE A 87 6.01 6.48 -17.72
C ILE A 87 6.50 5.05 -17.46
N GLU A 88 7.32 4.85 -16.43
CA GLU A 88 7.84 3.54 -16.01
C GLU A 88 6.78 2.67 -15.32
N TYR A 89 5.61 3.23 -15.01
CA TYR A 89 4.56 2.61 -14.19
C TYR A 89 3.23 2.45 -14.95
N PHE A 90 3.23 2.48 -16.29
CA PHE A 90 2.03 2.29 -17.14
C PHE A 90 2.28 1.31 -18.28
#